data_AF-A0AAW2MWR6-F1
#
_entry.id   AF-A0AAW2MWR6-F1
#
_cell.length_a   1.000
_cell.length_b   1.000
_cell.length_c   1.000
_cell.angle_alpha   90.00
_cell.angle_beta   90.00
_cell.angle_gamma   90.00
#
_symmetry.space_group_name_H-M   'P 1'
#
loop_
_entity.id
_entity.type
_entity.pdbx_description
1 polymer ?
#
loop_
_entity_poly.entity_id
_entity_poly.type
_entity_poly.pdbx_seq_one_letter_code
_entity_poly.pdbx_strand_id
1 'polypeptide(L)'
;MSGFVFDLAFKTQLSEFRSYEGQDMYTGEKVVPIKLDLRVNHTLIKDHFLWDLNNFESDPEEFAKTFCKDMGIEDPEVGPAIAIAIREQLYEIAVQNVTSIRESRINKKGRRGFEHIQASKASGNAVDLFKLFGNKSSVVRKRKEWDVYEPIVDLLSNEEVDALEAKEERNTR
;
A
#
# COMPACT_ATOMS: atom_id res chain seq x y z
N MET A 1 2.07 28.34 25.49
CA MET A 1 3.04 27.25 25.23
C MET A 1 2.55 26.24 24.18
N SER A 2 1.25 25.92 24.06
CA SER A 2 0.74 24.92 23.08
C SER A 2 0.95 25.30 21.59
N GLY A 3 0.72 26.57 21.21
CA GLY A 3 0.84 27.00 19.80
C GLY A 3 2.26 26.95 19.21
N PHE A 4 3.30 27.10 20.04
CA PHE A 4 4.69 26.98 19.60
C PHE A 4 5.07 25.53 19.26
N VAL A 5 4.48 24.56 19.96
CA VAL A 5 4.74 23.14 19.72
C VAL A 5 4.06 22.68 18.43
N PHE A 6 2.85 23.18 18.15
CA PHE A 6 2.14 22.90 16.89
C PHE A 6 2.86 23.48 15.66
N ASP A 7 3.32 24.74 15.74
CA ASP A 7 4.08 25.37 14.65
C ASP A 7 5.42 24.65 14.41
N LEU A 8 6.08 24.19 15.49
CA LEU A 8 7.31 23.42 15.38
C LEU A 8 7.06 22.03 14.76
N ALA A 9 5.98 21.34 15.12
CA ALA A 9 5.62 20.04 14.55
C ALA A 9 5.33 20.14 13.05
N PHE A 10 4.56 21.14 12.64
CA PHE A 10 4.24 21.38 11.22
C PHE A 10 5.48 21.76 10.41
N LYS A 11 6.35 22.63 10.95
CA LYS A 11 7.64 22.96 10.32
C LYS A 11 8.57 21.77 10.23
N THR A 12 8.56 20.90 11.24
CA THR A 12 9.39 19.68 11.24
C THR A 12 8.94 18.73 10.15
N GLN A 13 7.62 18.44 10.06
CA GLN A 13 7.06 17.62 8.98
C GLN A 13 7.33 18.21 7.59
N LEU A 14 7.19 19.53 7.41
CA LEU A 14 7.50 20.19 6.14
C LEU A 14 8.99 20.11 5.79
N SER A 15 9.88 20.26 6.77
CA SER A 15 11.32 20.15 6.53
C SER A 15 11.72 18.72 6.16
N GLU A 16 11.09 17.74 6.81
CA GLU A 16 11.28 16.33 6.50
C GLU A 16 10.76 16.02 5.11
N PHE A 17 9.56 16.49 4.74
CA PHE A 17 9.00 16.33 3.39
C PHE A 17 9.90 16.96 2.31
N ARG A 18 10.36 18.21 2.54
CA ARG A 18 11.29 18.92 1.63
C ARG A 18 12.66 18.25 1.51
N SER A 19 13.10 17.50 2.52
CA SER A 19 14.36 16.74 2.43
C SER A 19 14.31 15.58 1.43
N TYR A 20 13.11 15.21 0.98
CA TYR A 20 12.88 14.24 -0.08
C TYR A 20 12.67 14.90 -1.46
N GLU A 21 12.48 16.22 -1.54
CA GLU A 21 12.40 16.94 -2.83
C GLU A 21 13.79 16.92 -3.51
N GLY A 22 13.86 16.34 -4.71
CA GLY A 22 15.08 16.33 -5.53
C GLY A 22 16.04 15.17 -5.27
N GLN A 23 15.65 14.15 -4.49
CA GLN A 23 16.31 12.85 -4.62
C GLN A 23 15.78 12.19 -5.89
N ASP A 24 16.67 11.78 -6.79
CA ASP A 24 16.31 11.04 -8.00
C ASP A 24 15.39 9.87 -7.63
N MET A 25 14.11 9.98 -8.00
CA MET A 25 13.19 8.85 -7.96
C MET A 25 13.70 7.83 -8.97
N TYR A 26 14.15 6.70 -8.44
CA TYR A 26 14.67 5.52 -9.14
C TYR A 26 14.22 5.37 -10.60
N THR A 27 15.18 5.41 -11.53
CA THR A 27 15.02 5.16 -12.98
C THR A 27 14.81 3.68 -13.34
N GLY A 28 14.08 2.92 -12.52
CA GLY A 28 13.69 1.55 -12.83
C GLY A 28 12.20 1.35 -12.53
N GLU A 29 11.47 0.70 -13.45
CA GLU A 29 10.06 0.32 -13.28
C GLU A 29 9.84 -0.25 -11.87
N LYS A 30 9.09 0.47 -11.04
CA LYS A 30 8.90 0.12 -9.64
C LYS A 30 7.41 -0.03 -9.37
N VAL A 31 6.92 -1.20 -9.76
CA VAL A 31 5.55 -1.62 -9.49
C VAL A 31 5.48 -2.23 -8.10
N VAL A 32 4.39 -1.98 -7.37
CA VAL A 32 4.16 -2.49 -6.02
C VAL A 32 2.75 -3.08 -5.90
N PRO A 33 2.55 -4.14 -5.11
CA PRO A 33 1.21 -4.64 -4.83
C PRO A 33 0.45 -3.67 -3.92
N ILE A 34 -0.84 -3.51 -4.21
CA ILE A 34 -1.80 -2.85 -3.33
C ILE A 34 -2.91 -3.84 -3.02
N LYS A 35 -3.25 -3.97 -1.74
CA LYS A 35 -4.32 -4.83 -1.28
C LYS A 35 -5.39 -3.99 -0.58
N LEU A 36 -6.61 -4.01 -1.09
CA LEU A 36 -7.77 -3.44 -0.43
C LEU A 36 -8.47 -4.53 0.40
N ASP A 37 -8.75 -4.22 1.66
CA ASP A 37 -9.59 -5.01 2.56
C ASP A 37 -10.30 -4.00 3.48
N LEU A 38 -11.37 -3.41 2.95
CA LEU A 38 -12.04 -2.25 3.54
C LEU A 38 -13.50 -2.59 3.87
N ARG A 39 -13.97 -2.08 5.01
CA ARG A 39 -15.39 -2.02 5.38
C ARG A 39 -15.77 -0.56 5.55
N VAL A 40 -16.67 -0.07 4.70
CA VAL A 40 -17.19 1.29 4.76
C VAL A 40 -18.70 1.20 4.78
N ASN A 41 -19.30 1.56 5.92
CA ASN A 41 -20.74 1.41 6.15
C ASN A 41 -21.21 -0.02 5.85
N HIS A 42 -21.99 -0.17 4.79
CA HIS A 42 -22.57 -1.42 4.32
C HIS A 42 -21.74 -2.10 3.22
N THR A 43 -20.65 -1.48 2.77
CA THR A 43 -19.88 -1.97 1.62
C THR A 43 -18.60 -2.62 2.12
N LEU A 44 -18.42 -3.90 1.78
CA LEU A 44 -17.15 -4.61 1.92
C LEU A 44 -16.43 -4.64 0.58
N ILE A 45 -15.13 -4.34 0.59
CA ILE A 45 -14.31 -4.25 -0.62
C ILE A 45 -13.04 -5.04 -0.40
N LYS A 46 -12.80 -6.01 -1.27
CA LYS A 46 -11.55 -6.77 -1.32
C LYS A 46 -11.02 -6.76 -2.73
N ASP A 47 -9.82 -6.24 -2.89
CA ASP A 47 -9.16 -6.19 -4.19
C ASP A 47 -7.64 -6.33 -4.03
N HIS A 48 -6.98 -6.79 -5.08
CA HIS A 48 -5.54 -6.85 -5.17
C HIS A 48 -5.15 -6.38 -6.56
N PHE A 49 -4.33 -5.35 -6.64
CA PHE A 49 -3.81 -4.84 -7.90
C PHE A 49 -2.35 -4.40 -7.74
N LEU A 50 -1.78 -3.97 -8.86
CA LEU A 50 -0.41 -3.50 -8.95
C LEU A 50 -0.42 -2.01 -9.22
N TRP A 51 0.43 -1.26 -8.54
CA TRP A 51 0.57 0.18 -8.66
C TRP A 51 1.97 0.56 -9.11
N ASP A 52 2.11 1.35 -10.17
CA ASP A 52 3.39 1.86 -10.63
C ASP A 52 3.76 3.14 -9.87
N LEU A 53 4.86 3.12 -9.11
CA LEU A 53 5.35 4.26 -8.35
C LEU A 53 6.00 5.34 -9.23
N ASN A 54 6.38 5.02 -10.47
CA ASN A 54 7.00 5.98 -11.38
C ASN A 54 5.98 6.67 -12.28
N ASN A 55 4.73 6.21 -12.29
CA ASN A 55 3.67 6.87 -13.03
C ASN A 55 3.09 8.03 -12.20
N PHE A 56 3.61 9.23 -12.43
CA PHE A 56 3.14 10.45 -11.76
C PHE A 56 1.73 10.89 -12.19
N GLU A 57 1.19 10.33 -13.26
CA GLU A 57 -0.21 10.55 -13.68
C GLU A 57 -1.18 9.61 -12.96
N SER A 58 -0.70 8.58 -12.25
CA SER A 58 -1.57 7.69 -11.45
C SER A 58 -2.04 8.41 -10.18
N ASP A 59 -3.29 8.88 -10.18
CA ASP A 59 -3.92 9.48 -9.01
C ASP A 59 -4.84 8.47 -8.28
N PRO A 60 -4.59 8.16 -6.99
CA PRO A 60 -5.45 7.25 -6.20
C PRO A 60 -6.92 7.64 -6.18
N GLU A 61 -7.24 8.94 -6.21
CA GLU A 61 -8.59 9.49 -6.17
C GLU A 61 -9.30 9.26 -7.50
N GLU A 62 -8.61 9.44 -8.63
CA GLU A 62 -9.16 9.13 -9.95
C GLU A 62 -9.37 7.62 -10.12
N PHE A 63 -8.43 6.80 -9.63
CA PHE A 63 -8.59 5.35 -9.59
C PHE A 63 -9.82 4.95 -8.77
N ALA A 64 -9.93 5.46 -7.54
CA ALA A 64 -11.06 5.14 -6.65
C ALA A 64 -12.41 5.55 -7.25
N LYS A 65 -12.47 6.72 -7.90
CA LYS A 65 -13.68 7.18 -8.59
C LYS A 65 -14.08 6.24 -9.73
N THR A 66 -13.10 5.80 -10.52
CA THR A 66 -13.34 4.86 -11.63
C THR A 66 -13.77 3.50 -11.09
N PHE A 67 -13.10 3.00 -10.05
CA PHE A 67 -13.45 1.75 -9.36
C PHE A 67 -14.89 1.78 -8.85
N CYS A 68 -15.30 2.82 -8.13
CA CYS A 68 -16.68 2.95 -7.65
C CYS A 68 -17.69 2.97 -8.79
N LYS A 69 -17.38 3.66 -9.89
CA LYS A 69 -18.25 3.72 -11.08
C LYS A 69 -18.39 2.34 -11.74
N ASP A 70 -17.30 1.60 -11.88
CA ASP A 70 -17.28 0.30 -12.55
C ASP A 70 -17.96 -0.78 -11.71
N MET A 71 -17.83 -0.72 -10.38
CA MET A 71 -18.47 -1.64 -9.43
C MET A 71 -19.90 -1.23 -9.04
N GLY A 72 -20.41 -0.10 -9.58
CA GLY A 72 -21.76 0.38 -9.26
C GLY A 72 -21.95 0.79 -7.80
N ILE A 73 -20.89 1.26 -7.15
CA ILE A 73 -20.92 1.72 -5.75
C ILE A 73 -21.48 3.14 -5.71
N GLU A 74 -22.58 3.31 -4.99
CA GLU A 74 -23.27 4.60 -4.85
C GLU A 74 -22.84 5.38 -3.60
N ASP A 75 -22.29 4.70 -2.59
CA ASP A 75 -21.88 5.31 -1.33
C ASP A 75 -20.72 6.31 -1.56
N PRO A 76 -20.90 7.61 -1.27
CA PRO A 76 -19.90 8.63 -1.51
C PRO A 76 -18.68 8.52 -0.58
N GLU A 77 -18.77 7.80 0.54
CA GLU A 77 -17.67 7.63 1.49
C GLU A 77 -16.66 6.55 1.05
N VAL A 78 -17.10 5.63 0.19
CA VAL A 78 -16.27 4.51 -0.28
C VAL A 78 -15.09 4.98 -1.13
N GLY A 79 -15.32 5.88 -2.09
CA GLY A 79 -14.27 6.38 -2.98
C GLY A 79 -13.09 7.02 -2.22
N PRO A 80 -13.36 7.98 -1.32
CA PRO A 80 -12.33 8.55 -0.44
C PRO A 80 -11.62 7.49 0.41
N ALA A 81 -12.33 6.51 0.97
CA ALA A 81 -11.72 5.45 1.78
C ALA A 81 -10.73 4.59 0.97
N ILE A 82 -11.08 4.23 -0.27
CA ILE A 82 -10.19 3.51 -1.19
C ILE A 82 -8.93 4.35 -1.46
N ALA A 83 -9.09 5.63 -1.82
CA ALA A 83 -7.96 6.49 -2.14
C ALA A 83 -7.00 6.64 -0.94
N ILE A 84 -7.54 6.80 0.27
CA ILE A 84 -6.75 6.85 1.51
C ILE A 84 -5.98 5.54 1.72
N ALA A 85 -6.64 4.39 1.59
CA ALA A 85 -6.01 3.08 1.77
C ALA A 85 -4.86 2.82 0.79
N ILE A 86 -4.99 3.28 -0.46
CA ILE A 86 -3.92 3.24 -1.46
C ILE A 86 -2.76 4.15 -1.00
N ARG A 87 -3.04 5.41 -0.66
CA ARG A 87 -2.02 6.38 -0.25
C ARG A 87 -1.24 5.92 0.99
N GLU A 88 -1.92 5.33 1.96
CA GLU A 88 -1.30 4.77 3.18
C GLU A 88 -0.31 3.66 2.83
N GLN A 89 -0.71 2.67 2.02
CA GLN A 89 0.18 1.60 1.57
C GLN A 89 1.38 2.13 0.77
N LEU A 90 1.16 3.08 -0.14
CA LEU A 90 2.24 3.70 -0.91
C LEU A 90 3.25 4.42 0.00
N TYR A 91 2.77 5.10 1.03
CA TYR A 91 3.61 5.77 2.02
C TYR A 91 4.44 4.77 2.83
N GLU A 92 3.82 3.70 3.35
CA GLU A 92 4.53 2.64 4.08
C GLU A 92 5.63 2.00 3.23
N ILE A 93 5.32 1.70 1.97
CA ILE A 93 6.28 1.14 1.02
C ILE A 93 7.43 2.13 0.78
N ALA A 94 7.15 3.41 0.60
CA ALA A 94 8.18 4.44 0.44
C ALA A 94 9.12 4.49 1.67
N VAL A 95 8.56 4.48 2.89
CA VAL A 95 9.32 4.49 4.14
C VAL A 95 10.20 3.24 4.30
N GLN A 96 9.67 2.05 4.00
CA GLN A 96 10.43 0.79 4.04
C GLN A 96 11.61 0.78 3.04
N ASN A 97 11.41 1.37 1.86
CA ASN A 97 12.47 1.50 0.88
C ASN A 97 13.59 2.44 1.39
N VAL A 98 13.25 3.59 1.97
CA VAL A 98 14.25 4.54 2.50
C VAL A 98 15.04 3.95 3.68
N THR A 99 14.36 3.28 4.60
CA THR A 99 14.98 2.65 5.78
C THR A 99 15.95 1.52 5.39
N SER A 100 15.55 0.63 4.47
CA SER A 100 16.43 -0.43 3.96
C SER A 100 17.65 0.11 3.20
N ILE A 101 17.51 1.22 2.45
CA ILE A 101 18.64 1.92 1.82
C ILE A 101 19.60 2.44 2.89
N ARG A 102 19.09 3.02 3.99
CA ARG A 102 19.91 3.58 5.07
C ARG A 102 20.70 2.51 5.82
N GLU A 103 20.09 1.36 6.09
CA GLU A 103 20.76 0.20 6.71
C GLU A 103 21.87 -0.38 5.83
N SER A 104 21.64 -0.48 4.51
CA SER A 104 22.64 -0.99 3.55
C SER A 104 23.91 -0.12 3.45
N ARG A 105 23.79 1.20 3.71
CA ARG A 105 24.93 2.14 3.69
C ARG A 105 25.78 2.05 4.96
N ILE A 106 25.18 1.72 6.10
CA ILE A 106 25.89 1.59 7.39
C ILE A 106 26.72 0.29 7.42
N ASN A 107 26.29 -0.75 6.71
CA ASN A 107 26.97 -2.05 6.70
C ASN A 107 28.25 -2.12 5.84
N LYS A 108 28.58 -1.07 5.06
CA LYS A 108 29.81 -1.05 4.23
C LYS A 108 31.08 -0.65 4.97
N LYS A 109 31.01 -0.32 6.27
CA LYS A 109 32.20 0.02 7.10
C LYS A 109 32.67 -1.11 8.01
N GLY A 110 32.39 -2.37 7.67
CA GLY A 110 32.91 -3.50 8.43
C GLY A 110 32.78 -4.82 7.67
N ARG A 111 33.91 -5.53 7.56
CA ARG A 111 34.04 -6.95 7.17
C ARG A 111 34.03 -7.25 5.67
N ARG A 112 35.23 -7.16 5.11
CA ARG A 112 35.71 -8.09 4.09
C ARG A 112 35.69 -9.52 4.68
N GLY A 113 35.06 -10.46 3.98
CA GLY A 113 35.24 -11.91 4.15
C GLY A 113 34.25 -12.59 5.10
N PHE A 114 33.27 -13.30 4.55
CA PHE A 114 33.12 -14.77 4.60
C PHE A 114 31.75 -15.12 3.98
N GLU A 115 31.71 -16.06 3.04
CA GLU A 115 30.46 -16.54 2.45
C GLU A 115 29.61 -17.25 3.52
N HIS A 116 28.36 -16.81 3.68
CA HIS A 116 27.33 -17.63 4.30
C HIS A 116 25.95 -17.23 3.77
N ILE A 117 25.39 -18.10 2.93
CA ILE A 117 23.97 -18.10 2.58
C ILE A 117 23.19 -18.32 3.88
N GLN A 118 22.41 -17.34 4.31
CA GLN A 118 21.35 -17.56 5.28
C GLN A 118 20.07 -16.92 4.79
N ALA A 119 19.14 -17.81 4.43
CA ALA A 119 17.77 -17.48 4.12
C ALA A 119 17.12 -16.81 5.34
N SER A 120 16.98 -15.49 5.30
CA SER A 120 16.05 -14.79 6.16
C SER A 120 14.65 -15.10 5.66
N LYS A 121 13.97 -15.99 6.39
CA LYS A 121 12.51 -16.12 6.36
C LYS A 121 11.91 -14.80 6.85
N ALA A 122 11.80 -13.82 5.97
CA ALA A 122 10.88 -12.72 6.15
C ALA A 122 9.49 -13.27 5.86
N SER A 123 8.76 -13.59 6.92
CA SER A 123 7.32 -13.80 6.87
C SER A 123 6.68 -12.45 6.53
N GLY A 124 6.62 -12.14 5.25
CA GLY A 124 5.82 -11.06 4.69
C GLY A 124 5.20 -11.62 3.42
N ASN A 125 3.90 -11.41 3.24
CA ASN A 125 3.18 -11.70 1.99
C ASN A 125 3.63 -10.75 0.86
N ALA A 126 4.93 -10.52 0.72
CA ALA A 126 5.49 -9.79 -0.39
C ALA A 126 5.35 -10.70 -1.62
N VAL A 127 4.39 -10.38 -2.48
CA VAL A 127 4.42 -10.92 -3.84
C VAL A 127 5.80 -10.61 -4.41
N ASP A 128 6.48 -11.66 -4.85
CA ASP A 128 7.82 -11.58 -5.39
C ASP A 128 7.77 -10.87 -6.74
N LEU A 129 7.88 -9.54 -6.71
CA LEU A 129 7.81 -8.65 -7.88
C LEU A 129 8.80 -9.05 -8.98
N PHE A 130 9.94 -9.65 -8.60
CA PHE A 130 10.90 -10.22 -9.55
C PHE A 130 10.34 -11.37 -10.38
N LYS A 131 9.34 -12.11 -9.88
CA LYS A 131 8.63 -13.16 -10.64
C LYS A 131 7.55 -12.61 -11.57
N LEU A 132 6.99 -11.43 -11.27
CA LEU A 132 5.97 -10.78 -12.10
C LEU A 132 6.60 -10.02 -13.28
N PHE A 133 7.77 -9.38 -13.09
CA PHE A 133 8.38 -8.46 -14.07
C PHE A 133 9.75 -8.89 -14.64
N GLY A 134 10.27 -10.08 -14.33
CA GLY A 134 11.49 -10.58 -14.99
C GLY A 134 11.32 -10.76 -16.50
N ASN A 135 12.40 -11.05 -17.26
CA ASN A 135 12.43 -11.23 -18.74
C ASN A 135 11.50 -12.34 -19.32
N LYS A 136 10.60 -12.90 -18.51
CA LYS A 136 9.53 -13.84 -18.85
C LYS A 136 8.14 -13.31 -18.42
N SER A 137 7.99 -12.01 -18.17
CA SER A 137 6.72 -11.41 -17.77
C SER A 137 5.69 -11.63 -18.87
N SER A 138 4.51 -12.12 -18.47
CA SER A 138 3.38 -12.33 -19.38
C SER A 138 2.32 -11.30 -19.05
N VAL A 139 1.80 -10.62 -20.07
CA VAL A 139 0.61 -9.75 -19.94
C VAL A 139 -0.59 -10.56 -19.45
N VAL A 140 -0.64 -11.86 -19.77
CA VAL A 140 -1.71 -12.75 -19.35
C VAL A 140 -1.35 -13.38 -18.00
N ARG A 141 -2.16 -13.08 -16.97
CA ARG A 141 -2.04 -13.75 -15.66
C ARG A 141 -2.29 -15.25 -15.80
N LYS A 142 -1.57 -16.06 -15.04
CA LYS A 142 -1.81 -17.51 -15.01
C LYS A 142 -3.21 -17.75 -14.45
N ARG A 143 -3.95 -18.69 -15.06
CA ARG A 143 -5.32 -19.03 -14.64
C ARG A 143 -5.46 -19.34 -13.13
N LYS A 144 -4.42 -19.93 -12.52
CA LYS A 144 -4.42 -20.24 -11.07
C LYS A 144 -4.33 -19.02 -10.15
N GLU A 145 -4.02 -17.85 -10.70
CA GLU A 145 -3.85 -16.59 -9.99
C GLU A 145 -4.99 -15.61 -10.29
N TRP A 146 -5.97 -15.99 -11.13
CA TRP A 146 -7.07 -15.09 -11.53
C TRP A 146 -7.94 -14.68 -10.34
N ASP A 147 -8.32 -15.64 -9.51
CA ASP A 147 -9.19 -15.44 -8.34
C ASP A 147 -8.59 -14.46 -7.30
N VAL A 148 -7.29 -14.17 -7.40
CA VAL A 148 -6.58 -13.27 -6.48
C VAL A 148 -6.79 -11.80 -6.85
N TYR A 149 -7.05 -11.50 -8.13
CA TYR A 149 -7.12 -10.14 -8.66
C TYR A 149 -8.50 -9.77 -9.18
N GLU A 150 -9.53 -10.51 -8.77
CA GLU A 150 -10.92 -10.16 -9.02
C GLU A 150 -11.40 -9.28 -7.86
N PRO A 151 -11.92 -8.07 -8.12
CA PRO A 151 -12.46 -7.22 -7.08
C PRO A 151 -13.77 -7.83 -6.56
N ILE A 152 -13.86 -8.00 -5.24
CA ILE A 152 -15.05 -8.47 -4.54
C ILE A 152 -15.66 -7.27 -3.84
N VAL A 153 -16.94 -6.99 -4.14
CA VAL A 153 -17.73 -5.94 -3.50
C VAL A 153 -19.02 -6.57 -2.99
N ASP A 154 -19.17 -6.62 -1.66
CA ASP A 154 -20.37 -7.17 -1.01
C ASP A 154 -21.12 -6.04 -0.29
N LEU A 155 -22.45 -6.05 -0.42
CA LEU A 155 -23.35 -5.16 0.30
C LEU A 155 -23.98 -5.90 1.48
N LEU A 156 -23.70 -5.41 2.68
CA LEU A 156 -24.16 -5.97 3.94
C LEU A 156 -25.53 -5.44 4.33
N SER A 157 -26.34 -6.29 4.95
CA SER A 157 -27.57 -5.86 5.63
C SER A 157 -27.25 -5.09 6.93
N ASN A 158 -28.22 -4.34 7.45
CA ASN A 158 -28.07 -3.68 8.76
C ASN A 158 -27.74 -4.70 9.86
N GLU A 159 -28.38 -5.87 9.84
CA GLU A 159 -28.13 -6.93 10.82
C GLU A 159 -26.71 -7.49 10.73
N GLU A 160 -26.15 -7.61 9.51
CA GLU A 160 -24.77 -8.05 9.31
C GLU A 160 -23.75 -7.02 9.79
N VAL A 161 -24.01 -5.73 9.53
CA VAL A 161 -23.20 -4.61 10.03
C VAL A 161 -23.19 -4.60 11.57
N ASP A 162 -24.38 -4.64 12.20
CA ASP A 162 -24.52 -4.67 13.65
C ASP A 162 -23.82 -5.89 14.27
N ALA A 163 -23.94 -7.06 13.63
CA ALA A 163 -23.30 -8.28 14.09
C ALA A 163 -21.76 -8.21 14.01
N LEU A 164 -21.22 -7.57 12.96
CA LEU A 164 -19.78 -7.34 12.80
C LEU A 164 -19.25 -6.35 13.83
N GLU A 165 -19.94 -5.23 14.05
CA GLU A 165 -19.57 -4.23 15.07
C GLU A 165 -19.58 -4.84 16.47
N ALA A 166 -20.63 -5.58 16.83
CA ALA A 166 -20.69 -6.29 18.11
C ALA A 166 -19.59 -7.34 18.28
N LYS A 167 -19.06 -7.89 17.17
CA LYS A 167 -17.91 -8.81 17.20
C LYS A 167 -16.59 -8.06 17.35
N GLU A 168 -16.41 -6.93 16.66
CA GLU A 168 -15.23 -6.06 16.78
C GLU A 168 -15.11 -5.46 18.19
N GLU A 169 -16.20 -5.00 18.79
CA GLU A 169 -16.23 -4.51 20.18
C GLU A 169 -15.85 -5.59 21.19
N ARG A 170 -16.24 -6.84 20.96
CA ARG A 170 -15.86 -7.96 21.83
C ARG A 170 -14.40 -8.33 21.70
N ASN A 171 -13.80 -8.19 20.51
CA ASN A 171 -12.40 -8.50 20.28
C ASN A 171 -11.45 -7.41 20.80
N THR A 172 -11.96 -6.20 21.03
CA THR A 172 -11.18 -5.05 21.51
C THR A 172 -11.25 -4.86 23.04
N ARG A 173 -12.04 -5.68 23.74
CA ARG A 173 -12.14 -5.74 25.21
C ARG A 173 -11.34 -6.90 25.79
#